data_AF-A0A3M1Z6I7-F1
#
_entry.id   AF-A0A3M1Z6I7-F1
#
_cell.length_a   1.000
_cell.length_b   1.000
_cell.length_c   1.000
_cell.angle_alpha   90.00
_cell.angle_beta   90.00
_cell.angle_gamma   90.00
#
_symmetry.space_group_name_H-M   'P 1'
#
loop_
_entity.id
_entity.type
_entity.pdbx_description
1 polymer ?
#
loop_
_entity_poly.entity_id
_entity_poly.type
_entity_poly.pdbx_seq_one_letter_code
_entity_poly.pdbx_strand_id
1 'polypeptide(L)'
;MAFRFRLEKVLAVRRREEEEAERRHAEARRERDRAREEVERQRAALARANEALDALKRKGEMSAEDLFLHASHVAGVRRRLREAEAGLAEAEDRMRREHEALLQAHQAREAL
;
A
#
# COMPACT_ATOMS: atom_id res chain seq x y z
N MET A 1 -46.04 -17.86 8.68
CA MET A 1 -44.89 -18.46 7.96
C MET A 1 -44.11 -17.47 7.09
N ALA A 2 -44.75 -16.59 6.30
CA ALA A 2 -44.06 -15.69 5.35
C ALA A 2 -43.02 -14.71 5.98
N PHE A 3 -43.22 -14.28 7.23
CA PHE A 3 -42.31 -13.36 7.94
C PHE A 3 -40.95 -14.02 8.26
N ARG A 4 -40.95 -15.27 8.70
CA ARG A 4 -39.73 -16.04 9.03
C ARG A 4 -38.83 -16.22 7.81
N PHE A 5 -39.43 -16.61 6.69
CA PHE A 5 -38.72 -16.77 5.41
C PHE A 5 -38.13 -15.44 4.90
N ARG A 6 -38.83 -14.32 5.10
CA ARG A 6 -38.33 -12.99 4.72
C ARG A 6 -37.14 -12.57 5.59
N LEU A 7 -37.19 -12.83 6.89
CA LEU A 7 -36.08 -12.54 7.83
C LEU A 7 -34.84 -13.39 7.50
N GLU A 8 -35.01 -14.70 7.26
CA GLU A 8 -33.93 -15.60 6.86
C GLU A 8 -33.24 -15.14 5.56
N LYS A 9 -34.02 -14.67 4.58
CA LYS A 9 -33.47 -14.12 3.33
C LYS A 9 -32.65 -12.84 3.57
N VAL A 10 -33.12 -11.96 4.45
CA VAL A 10 -32.40 -10.71 4.79
C VAL A 10 -31.09 -11.02 5.51
N LEU A 11 -31.11 -11.92 6.50
CA LEU A 11 -29.90 -12.37 7.20
C LEU A 11 -28.89 -13.01 6.25
N ALA A 12 -29.35 -13.82 5.30
CA ALA A 12 -28.48 -14.43 4.30
C ALA A 12 -27.83 -13.40 3.37
N VAL A 13 -28.54 -12.33 3.00
CA VAL A 13 -27.98 -11.22 2.21
C VAL A 13 -26.94 -10.45 3.03
N ARG A 14 -27.27 -10.06 4.27
CA ARG A 14 -26.31 -9.31 5.12
C ARG A 14 -25.03 -10.09 5.40
N ARG A 15 -25.15 -11.39 5.64
CA ARG A 15 -23.98 -12.25 5.81
C ARG A 15 -23.08 -12.27 4.57
N ARG A 16 -23.66 -12.30 3.36
CA ARG A 16 -22.87 -12.24 2.12
C ARG A 16 -22.20 -10.88 1.94
N GLU A 17 -22.91 -9.79 2.22
CA GLU A 17 -22.35 -8.44 2.14
C GLU A 17 -21.16 -8.25 3.11
N GLU A 18 -21.26 -8.78 4.32
CA GLU A 18 -20.18 -8.80 5.30
C GLU A 18 -18.99 -9.66 4.84
N GLU A 19 -19.23 -10.89 4.38
CA GLU A 19 -18.19 -11.77 3.83
C GLU A 19 -17.47 -11.13 2.63
N GLU A 20 -18.18 -10.38 1.78
CA GLU A 20 -17.60 -9.61 0.67
C GLU A 20 -16.79 -8.40 1.15
N ALA A 21 -17.27 -7.69 2.17
CA ALA A 21 -16.53 -6.57 2.78
C ALA A 21 -15.25 -7.05 3.47
N GLU A 22 -15.29 -8.19 4.17
CA GLU A 22 -14.11 -8.81 4.79
C GLU A 22 -13.05 -9.15 3.75
N ARG A 23 -13.46 -9.74 2.61
CA ARG A 23 -12.55 -10.05 1.50
C ARG A 23 -11.89 -8.80 0.93
N ARG A 24 -12.68 -7.76 0.63
CA ARG A 24 -12.17 -6.50 0.10
C ARG A 24 -11.20 -5.82 1.07
N HIS A 25 -11.53 -5.80 2.36
CA HIS A 25 -10.64 -5.26 3.40
C HIS A 25 -9.33 -6.07 3.50
N ALA A 26 -9.40 -7.40 3.45
CA ALA A 26 -8.21 -8.26 3.45
C ALA A 26 -7.33 -8.05 2.21
N GLU A 27 -7.93 -7.86 1.04
CA GLU A 27 -7.21 -7.53 -0.21
C GLU A 27 -6.53 -6.16 -0.12
N ALA A 28 -7.26 -5.12 0.32
CA ALA A 28 -6.73 -3.78 0.49
C ALA A 28 -5.57 -3.75 1.51
N ARG A 29 -5.67 -4.53 2.59
CA ARG A 29 -4.56 -4.70 3.54
C ARG A 29 -3.32 -5.31 2.89
N ARG A 30 -3.47 -6.37 2.10
CA ARG A 30 -2.34 -7.00 1.38
C ARG A 30 -1.71 -6.04 0.38
N GLU A 31 -2.51 -5.23 -0.31
CA GLU A 31 -2.02 -4.21 -1.24
C GLU A 31 -1.21 -3.13 -0.52
N ARG A 32 -1.72 -2.64 0.61
CA ARG A 32 -1.01 -1.69 1.48
C ARG A 32 0.31 -2.25 2.00
N ASP A 33 0.33 -3.50 2.43
CA ASP A 33 1.55 -4.15 2.91
C ASP A 33 2.60 -4.29 1.77
N ARG A 34 2.18 -4.67 0.56
CA ARG A 34 3.05 -4.70 -0.63
C ARG A 34 3.59 -3.33 -1.02
N ALA A 35 2.76 -2.30 -0.99
CA ALA A 35 3.16 -0.92 -1.28
C ALA A 35 4.20 -0.43 -0.25
N ARG A 36 4.00 -0.79 1.02
CA ARG A 36 4.97 -0.48 2.10
C ARG A 36 6.31 -1.18 1.86
N GLU A 37 6.29 -2.45 1.49
CA GLU A 37 7.51 -3.20 1.14
C GLU A 37 8.24 -2.57 -0.07
N GLU A 38 7.51 -2.06 -1.06
CA GLU A 38 8.10 -1.32 -2.18
C GLU A 38 8.79 -0.03 -1.73
N VAL A 39 8.15 0.77 -0.87
CA VAL A 39 8.75 1.99 -0.31
C VAL A 39 10.05 1.66 0.42
N GLU A 40 10.05 0.64 1.28
CA GLU A 40 11.26 0.24 2.02
C GLU A 40 12.37 -0.26 1.08
N ARG A 41 12.02 -1.00 0.02
CA ARG A 41 12.99 -1.39 -1.02
C ARG A 41 13.60 -0.18 -1.73
N GLN A 42 12.81 0.83 -2.07
CA GLN A 42 13.31 2.05 -2.72
C GLN A 42 14.15 2.92 -1.77
N ARG A 43 13.79 2.98 -0.48
CA ARG A 43 14.63 3.64 0.55
C ARG A 43 15.98 2.97 0.69
N ALA A 44 16.02 1.64 0.75
CA ALA A 44 17.26 0.89 0.78
C ALA A 44 18.09 1.06 -0.50
N ALA A 45 17.45 1.16 -1.68
CA ALA A 45 18.14 1.48 -2.92
C ALA A 45 18.76 2.89 -2.89
N LEU A 46 18.05 3.88 -2.36
CA LEU A 46 18.56 5.25 -2.23
C LEU A 46 19.73 5.33 -1.24
N ALA A 47 19.63 4.64 -0.10
CA ALA A 47 20.71 4.56 0.88
C ALA A 47 21.98 3.96 0.26
N ARG A 48 21.86 2.82 -0.44
CA ARG A 48 22.99 2.18 -1.13
C ARG A 48 23.61 3.06 -2.21
N ALA A 49 22.79 3.80 -2.96
CA ALA A 49 23.30 4.77 -3.94
C ALA A 49 24.15 5.84 -3.24
N ASN A 50 23.63 6.46 -2.17
CA ASN A 50 24.38 7.48 -1.42
C ASN A 50 25.67 6.93 -0.80
N GLU A 51 25.64 5.72 -0.24
CA GLU A 51 26.84 5.06 0.30
C GLU A 51 27.91 4.83 -0.77
N ALA A 52 27.50 4.42 -1.98
CA ALA A 52 28.41 4.26 -3.10
C ALA A 52 29.04 5.61 -3.52
N LEU A 53 28.27 6.71 -3.51
CA LEU A 53 28.80 8.05 -3.74
C LEU A 53 29.85 8.44 -2.71
N ASP A 54 29.55 8.22 -1.43
CA ASP A 54 30.45 8.59 -0.34
C ASP A 54 31.74 7.76 -0.37
N ALA A 55 31.65 6.48 -0.75
CA ALA A 55 32.82 5.64 -0.96
C ALA A 55 33.71 6.16 -2.11
N LEU A 56 33.11 6.59 -3.23
CA LEU A 56 33.85 7.16 -4.38
C LEU A 56 34.50 8.49 -4.01
N LYS A 57 33.79 9.38 -3.31
CA LYS A 57 34.34 10.65 -2.82
C LYS A 57 35.55 10.44 -1.91
N ARG A 58 35.51 9.46 -1.01
CA ARG A 58 36.63 9.15 -0.09
C ARG A 58 37.87 8.63 -0.81
N LYS A 59 37.71 7.96 -1.94
CA LYS A 59 38.84 7.48 -2.76
C LYS A 59 39.54 8.59 -3.54
N GLY A 60 38.92 9.78 -3.67
CA GLY A 60 39.49 10.90 -4.41
C GLY A 60 39.50 10.73 -5.94
N GLU A 61 38.88 9.67 -6.45
CA GLU A 61 38.91 9.25 -7.86
C GLU A 61 37.55 9.47 -8.54
N MET A 62 36.94 10.66 -8.43
CA MET A 62 35.70 10.96 -9.15
C MET A 62 35.95 11.91 -10.32
N SER A 63 35.75 11.40 -11.54
CA SER A 63 35.65 12.25 -12.71
C SER A 63 34.31 13.01 -12.73
N ALA A 64 34.21 14.05 -13.55
CA ALA A 64 32.93 14.72 -13.80
C ALA A 64 31.87 13.77 -14.38
N GLU A 65 32.29 12.77 -15.16
CA GLU A 65 31.42 11.75 -15.73
C GLU A 65 30.84 10.83 -14.64
N ASP A 66 31.67 10.41 -13.67
CA ASP A 66 31.21 9.60 -12.53
C ASP A 66 30.19 10.35 -11.68
N LEU A 67 30.44 11.64 -11.42
CA LEU A 67 29.50 12.50 -10.69
C LEU A 67 28.15 12.61 -11.44
N PHE A 68 28.20 12.78 -12.75
CA PHE A 68 27.00 12.90 -13.59
C PHE A 68 26.18 11.59 -13.62
N LEU A 69 26.83 10.46 -13.84
CA LEU A 69 26.19 9.14 -13.83
C LEU A 69 25.55 8.88 -12.47
N HIS A 70 26.24 9.20 -11.39
CA HIS A 70 25.75 8.98 -10.05
C HIS A 70 24.57 9.90 -9.70
N ALA A 71 24.64 11.18 -10.06
CA ALA A 71 23.53 12.12 -9.90
C ALA A 71 22.28 11.67 -10.67
N SER A 72 22.46 11.18 -11.90
CA SER A 72 21.37 10.66 -12.73
C SER A 72 20.74 9.40 -12.11
N HIS A 73 21.57 8.49 -11.59
CA HIS A 73 21.10 7.29 -10.90
C HIS A 73 20.28 7.65 -9.64
N VAL A 74 20.81 8.52 -8.78
CA VAL A 74 20.13 8.98 -7.56
C VAL A 74 18.83 9.69 -7.89
N ALA A 75 18.80 10.53 -8.92
CA ALA A 75 17.57 11.18 -9.39
C ALA A 75 16.50 10.14 -9.81
N GLY A 76 16.90 9.11 -10.53
CA GLY A 76 16.02 8.00 -10.92
C GLY A 76 15.50 7.19 -9.73
N VAL A 77 16.34 6.91 -8.72
CA VAL A 77 15.90 6.23 -7.50
C VAL A 77 14.95 7.11 -6.68
N ARG A 78 15.25 8.41 -6.52
CA ARG A 78 14.34 9.36 -5.83
C ARG A 78 12.99 9.50 -6.50
N ARG A 79 12.96 9.45 -7.83
CA ARG A 79 11.69 9.45 -8.58
C ARG A 79 10.88 8.20 -8.26
N ARG A 80 11.48 7.01 -8.34
CA ARG A 80 10.82 5.74 -8.00
C ARG A 80 10.35 5.69 -6.54
N LEU A 81 11.14 6.23 -5.61
CA LEU A 81 10.74 6.35 -4.21
C LEU A 81 9.48 7.20 -4.05
N ARG A 82 9.41 8.36 -4.72
CA ARG A 82 8.21 9.21 -4.68
C ARG A 82 6.98 8.53 -5.28
N GLU A 83 7.15 7.82 -6.38
CA GLU A 83 6.08 7.02 -6.99
C GLU A 83 5.60 5.92 -6.04
N ALA A 84 6.51 5.23 -5.35
CA ALA A 84 6.17 4.22 -4.34
C ALA A 84 5.46 4.82 -3.12
N GLU A 85 5.91 5.99 -2.63
CA GLU A 85 5.27 6.70 -1.51
C GLU A 85 3.85 7.17 -1.86
N ALA A 86 3.64 7.66 -3.09
CA ALA A 86 2.30 7.99 -3.59
C ALA A 86 1.41 6.73 -3.66
N GLY A 87 1.92 5.62 -4.20
CA GLY A 87 1.18 4.36 -4.25
C GLY A 87 0.84 3.80 -2.86
N LEU A 88 1.72 3.97 -1.87
CA LEU A 88 1.42 3.62 -0.48
C LEU A 88 0.30 4.49 0.08
N ALA A 89 0.32 5.80 -0.16
CA ALA A 89 -0.73 6.70 0.31
C ALA A 89 -2.10 6.34 -0.29
N GLU A 90 -2.15 6.00 -1.57
CA GLU A 90 -3.37 5.51 -2.23
C GLU A 90 -3.87 4.19 -1.65
N ALA A 91 -2.96 3.24 -1.39
CA ALA A 91 -3.31 1.96 -0.79
C ALA A 91 -3.79 2.10 0.67
N GLU A 92 -3.22 3.03 1.44
CA GLU A 92 -3.68 3.36 2.80
C GLU A 92 -5.06 4.00 2.81
N ASP A 93 -5.33 4.92 1.88
CA ASP A 93 -6.66 5.51 1.73
C ASP A 93 -7.71 4.46 1.34
N ARG A 94 -7.37 3.56 0.41
CA ARG A 94 -8.23 2.44 0.03
C ARG A 94 -8.49 1.50 1.22
N MET A 95 -7.44 1.14 1.97
CA MET A 95 -7.58 0.30 3.16
C MET A 95 -8.53 0.92 4.19
N ARG A 96 -8.41 2.23 4.44
CA ARG A 96 -9.33 2.97 5.31
C ARG A 96 -10.77 2.89 4.82
N ARG A 97 -11.02 3.14 3.52
CA ARG A 97 -12.36 3.08 2.93
C ARG A 97 -12.99 1.69 3.05
N GLU A 98 -12.23 0.63 2.75
CA GLU A 98 -12.73 -0.75 2.90
C GLU A 98 -12.92 -1.14 4.36
N HIS A 99 -12.12 -0.61 5.28
CA HIS A 99 -12.32 -0.80 6.72
C HIS A 99 -13.63 -0.16 7.20
N GLU A 100 -13.91 1.08 6.80
CA GLU A 100 -15.17 1.76 7.09
C GLU A 100 -16.38 1.00 6.51
N ALA A 101 -16.26 0.49 5.28
CA ALA A 101 -17.31 -0.33 4.66
C ALA A 101 -17.56 -1.64 5.43
N LEU A 102 -16.50 -2.28 5.93
CA LEU A 102 -16.61 -3.48 6.76
C LEU A 102 -17.33 -3.18 8.09
N LEU A 103 -17.00 -2.07 8.75
CA LEU A 103 -17.69 -1.65 9.97
C LEU A 103 -19.18 -1.40 9.73
N GLN A 104 -19.53 -0.76 8.61
CA GLN A 104 -20.93 -0.56 8.22
C GLN A 104 -21.66 -1.88 7.97
N ALA A 105 -21.01 -2.86 7.33
CA ALA A 105 -21.57 -4.18 7.09
C ALA A 105 -21.84 -4.94 8.40
N HIS A 106 -20.90 -4.89 9.37
CA HIS A 106 -21.10 -5.47 10.70
C HIS A 106 -22.28 -4.80 11.43
N GLN A 107 -22.35 -3.47 11.46
CA GLN A 107 -23.45 -2.73 12.08
C GLN A 107 -24.80 -3.07 11.44
N ALA A 108 -24.86 -3.17 10.11
CA ALA A 108 -26.08 -3.52 9.39
C ALA A 108 -26.57 -4.94 9.68
N ARG A 109 -25.66 -5.86 10.05
CA ARG A 109 -26.00 -7.21 10.49
C ARG A 109 -26.50 -7.24 11.93
N GLU A 110 -25.90 -6.46 12.83
CA GLU A 110 -26.31 -6.40 14.24
C GLU A 110 -27.65 -5.70 14.46
N ALA A 111 -28.08 -4.83 13.53
CA ALA A 111 -29.34 -4.11 13.59
C ALA A 111 -30.59 -4.92 13.17
N LEU A 112 -30.44 -6.23 12.89
CA LEU A 112 -31.52 -7.16 12.45
C LEU A 112 -31.93 -8.14 13.55
#